data_AF-A0A502ER28-F1
#
_entry.id   AF-A0A502ER28-F1
#
_cell.length_a   1.000
_cell.length_b   1.000
_cell.length_c   1.000
_cell.angle_alpha   90.00
_cell.angle_beta   90.00
_cell.angle_gamma   90.00
#
_symmetry.space_group_name_H-M   'P 1'
#
loop_
_entity.id
_entity.type
_entity.pdbx_description
1 polymer ?
#
loop_
_entity_poly.entity_id
_entity_poly.type
_entity_poly.pdbx_seq_one_letter_code
_entity_poly.pdbx_strand_id
1 'polypeptide(L)'
;MLFHYFQNKPLNKYYLVMKVVIEKIKAIRKEKGYSHEYIAYQLNIGQVAYSKIEKGETKLTLERLIRIAEILETSVGTLLGIDTKTANQLELQQSLHQTNKEKFALIELLYKERLKEKDRIIEQMERTISKLL
;
A
#
# COMPACT_ATOMS: atom_id res chain seq x y z
N MET A 1 -41.25 5.81 -8.22
CA MET A 1 -40.49 4.92 -9.13
C MET A 1 -39.06 5.40 -9.44
N LEU A 2 -38.79 6.72 -9.56
CA LEU A 2 -37.43 7.22 -9.84
C LEU A 2 -36.43 7.13 -8.65
N PHE A 3 -36.92 7.07 -7.40
CA PHE A 3 -36.06 6.98 -6.21
C PHE A 3 -35.39 5.59 -6.03
N HIS A 4 -36.07 4.52 -6.46
CA HIS A 4 -35.53 3.15 -6.43
C HIS A 4 -34.53 2.87 -7.56
N TYR A 5 -34.54 3.65 -8.65
CA TYR A 5 -33.63 3.48 -9.79
C TYR A 5 -32.18 3.88 -9.44
N PHE A 6 -31.97 4.70 -8.41
CA PHE A 6 -30.64 5.15 -8.00
C PHE A 6 -29.92 4.22 -7.01
N GLN A 7 -30.61 3.26 -6.38
CA GLN A 7 -30.03 2.40 -5.34
C GLN A 7 -29.30 1.15 -5.88
N ASN A 8 -29.31 0.90 -7.19
CA ASN A 8 -28.72 -0.32 -7.78
C ASN A 8 -27.99 -0.07 -9.12
N LYS A 9 -27.12 0.96 -9.18
CA LYS A 9 -26.13 1.06 -10.29
C LYS A 9 -24.78 0.49 -9.83
N PRO A 10 -24.09 -0.32 -10.67
CA PRO A 10 -22.72 -0.72 -10.37
C PRO A 10 -21.88 0.55 -10.14
N LEU A 11 -21.10 0.58 -9.06
CA LEU A 11 -20.25 1.71 -8.72
C LEU A 11 -19.42 2.10 -9.96
N ASN A 12 -19.71 3.25 -10.55
CA ASN A 12 -18.93 3.76 -11.68
C ASN A 12 -17.48 3.92 -11.22
N LYS A 13 -16.51 3.38 -11.98
CA LYS A 13 -15.07 3.52 -11.72
C LYS A 13 -14.68 4.97 -11.44
N TYR A 14 -15.29 5.93 -12.14
CA TYR A 14 -15.11 7.36 -11.92
C TYR A 14 -15.48 7.80 -10.48
N TYR A 15 -16.62 7.32 -9.97
CA TYR A 15 -17.07 7.64 -8.61
C TYR A 15 -16.11 7.07 -7.56
N LEU A 16 -15.64 5.84 -7.75
CA LEU A 16 -14.68 5.22 -6.85
C LEU A 16 -13.35 5.99 -6.79
N VAL A 17 -12.81 6.36 -7.96
CA VAL A 17 -11.58 7.17 -8.04
C VAL A 17 -11.77 8.52 -7.35
N MET A 18 -12.87 9.22 -7.64
CA MET A 18 -13.13 10.51 -7.03
C MET A 18 -13.27 10.42 -5.50
N LYS A 19 -13.91 9.36 -5.01
CA LYS A 19 -14.03 9.10 -3.56
C LYS A 19 -12.66 8.93 -2.90
N VAL A 20 -11.74 8.18 -3.53
CA VAL A 20 -10.38 7.99 -3.02
C VAL A 20 -9.63 9.32 -2.94
N VAL A 21 -9.72 10.16 -3.98
CA VAL A 21 -9.07 11.49 -4.01
C VAL A 21 -9.60 12.39 -2.89
N ILE A 22 -10.92 12.41 -2.69
CA ILE A 22 -11.55 13.23 -1.64
C ILE A 22 -11.13 12.76 -0.24
N GLU A 23 -11.08 11.46 0.01
CA GLU A 23 -10.60 10.93 1.30
C GLU A 23 -9.11 11.24 1.52
N LYS A 24 -8.29 11.25 0.47
CA LYS A 24 -6.88 11.65 0.55
C LYS A 24 -6.72 13.13 0.91
N ILE A 25 -7.49 14.01 0.27
CA ILE A 25 -7.55 15.45 0.59
C ILE A 25 -7.90 15.65 2.07
N LYS A 26 -8.96 14.97 2.53
CA LYS A 26 -9.43 15.03 3.91
C LYS A 26 -8.40 14.52 4.92
N ALA A 27 -7.69 13.45 4.59
CA ALA A 27 -6.64 12.90 5.44
C ALA A 27 -5.48 13.89 5.63
N ILE A 28 -4.94 14.44 4.53
CA ILE A 28 -3.81 15.38 4.56
C ILE A 28 -4.22 16.69 5.25
N ARG A 29 -5.44 17.20 4.99
CA ARG A 29 -5.98 18.37 5.69
C ARG A 29 -5.97 18.18 7.20
N LYS A 30 -6.46 17.03 7.68
CA LYS A 30 -6.50 16.70 9.11
C LYS A 30 -5.11 16.55 9.70
N GLU A 31 -4.18 15.92 8.99
CA GLU A 31 -2.78 15.78 9.40
C GLU A 31 -2.12 17.16 9.61
N LYS A 32 -2.41 18.12 8.74
CA LYS A 32 -1.94 19.51 8.86
C LYS A 32 -2.71 20.35 9.88
N GLY A 33 -3.75 19.81 10.52
CA GLY A 33 -4.58 20.54 11.48
C GLY A 33 -5.45 21.64 10.85
N TYR A 34 -5.65 21.63 9.53
CA TYR A 34 -6.41 22.66 8.83
C TYR A 34 -7.92 22.47 9.01
N SER A 35 -8.63 23.56 9.33
CA SER A 35 -10.10 23.56 9.39
C SER A 35 -10.73 23.62 7.99
N HIS A 36 -12.03 23.35 7.89
CA HIS A 36 -12.74 23.52 6.61
C HIS A 36 -12.79 25.00 6.21
N GLU A 37 -12.93 25.88 7.19
CA GLU A 37 -12.93 27.33 7.09
C GLU A 37 -11.61 27.83 6.51
N TYR A 38 -10.47 27.29 6.99
CA TYR A 38 -9.16 27.66 6.48
C TYR A 38 -9.00 27.32 5.01
N ILE A 39 -9.28 26.07 4.59
CA ILE A 39 -9.15 25.69 3.18
C ILE A 39 -10.14 26.47 2.31
N ALA A 40 -11.37 26.67 2.78
CA ALA A 40 -12.37 27.43 2.05
C ALA A 40 -11.94 28.88 1.82
N TYR A 41 -11.35 29.51 2.85
CA TYR A 41 -10.78 30.85 2.74
C TYR A 41 -9.66 30.91 1.71
N GLN A 42 -8.71 29.97 1.74
CA GLN A 42 -7.62 29.89 0.76
C GLN A 42 -8.12 29.65 -0.68
N LEU A 43 -9.24 28.92 -0.84
CA LEU A 43 -9.88 28.68 -2.12
C LEU A 43 -10.83 29.80 -2.58
N ASN A 44 -11.01 30.84 -1.77
CA ASN A 44 -12.01 31.90 -1.99
C ASN A 44 -13.43 31.35 -2.23
N ILE A 45 -13.85 30.39 -1.40
CA ILE A 45 -15.21 29.81 -1.39
C ILE A 45 -15.79 29.81 0.02
N GLY A 46 -17.11 29.63 0.13
CA GLY A 46 -17.74 29.45 1.43
C GLY A 46 -17.38 28.11 2.09
N GLN A 47 -17.26 28.09 3.42
CA GLN A 47 -16.99 26.88 4.21
C GLN A 47 -17.93 25.71 3.84
N VAL A 48 -19.22 26.00 3.70
CA VAL A 48 -20.23 24.98 3.31
C VAL A 48 -19.90 24.39 1.93
N ALA A 49 -19.42 25.19 0.98
CA ALA A 49 -19.04 24.71 -0.34
C ALA A 49 -17.85 23.74 -0.25
N TYR A 50 -16.83 24.06 0.56
CA TYR A 50 -15.71 23.15 0.80
C TYR A 50 -16.15 21.87 1.52
N SER A 51 -17.03 21.98 2.53
CA SER A 51 -17.58 20.82 3.23
C SER A 51 -18.31 19.86 2.27
N LYS A 52 -19.09 20.39 1.33
CA LYS A 52 -19.76 19.59 0.29
C LYS A 52 -18.78 18.91 -0.66
N ILE A 53 -17.62 19.52 -0.94
CA ILE A 53 -16.55 18.88 -1.70
C ILE A 53 -16.00 17.67 -0.92
N GLU A 54 -15.67 17.83 0.37
CA GLU A 54 -15.16 16.71 1.19
C GLU A 54 -16.17 15.60 1.45
N LYS A 55 -17.47 15.89 1.32
CA LYS A 55 -18.54 14.87 1.37
C LYS A 55 -18.84 14.23 0.01
N GLY A 56 -18.24 14.73 -1.07
CA GLY A 56 -18.54 14.29 -2.44
C GLY A 56 -19.92 14.72 -2.96
N GLU A 57 -20.59 15.65 -2.28
CA GLU A 57 -21.87 16.23 -2.70
C GLU A 57 -21.70 17.26 -3.82
N THR A 58 -20.52 17.88 -3.92
CA THR A 58 -20.15 18.82 -4.99
C THR A 58 -18.97 18.27 -5.78
N LYS A 59 -19.05 18.37 -7.11
CA LYS A 59 -17.98 17.93 -8.01
C LYS A 59 -16.69 18.70 -7.73
N LEU A 60 -15.61 17.97 -7.46
CA LEU A 60 -14.26 18.50 -7.44
C LEU A 60 -13.78 18.75 -8.88
N THR A 61 -13.46 20.00 -9.21
CA THR A 61 -12.89 20.37 -10.51
C THR A 61 -11.37 20.18 -10.49
N LEU A 62 -10.76 20.04 -11.67
CA LEU A 62 -9.29 19.94 -11.79
C LEU A 62 -8.60 21.20 -11.24
N GLU A 63 -9.11 22.38 -11.55
CA GLU A 63 -8.60 23.65 -11.04
C GLU A 63 -8.59 23.68 -9.49
N ARG A 64 -9.69 23.28 -8.86
CA ARG A 64 -9.77 23.19 -7.39
C ARG A 64 -8.83 22.14 -6.84
N LEU A 65 -8.67 20.99 -7.52
CA LEU A 65 -7.73 19.96 -7.11
C LEU A 65 -6.29 20.49 -7.10
N ILE A 66 -5.88 21.23 -8.13
CA ILE A 66 -4.55 21.86 -8.21
C ILE A 66 -4.37 22.85 -7.06
N ARG A 67 -5.34 23.76 -6.84
CA ARG A 67 -5.30 24.72 -5.74
C ARG A 67 -5.27 24.05 -4.37
N ILE A 68 -6.06 22.99 -4.16
CA ILE A 68 -6.04 22.22 -2.92
C ILE A 68 -4.68 21.58 -2.70
N ALA A 69 -4.03 21.06 -3.75
CA ALA A 69 -2.68 20.51 -3.65
C ALA A 69 -1.67 21.57 -3.20
N GLU A 70 -1.74 22.79 -3.75
CA GLU A 70 -0.92 23.94 -3.33
C GLU A 70 -1.14 24.27 -1.85
N ILE A 71 -2.39 24.40 -1.41
CA ILE A 71 -2.75 24.73 -0.02
C ILE A 71 -2.31 23.63 0.95
N LEU A 72 -2.42 22.37 0.53
CA LEU A 72 -1.99 21.21 1.31
C LEU A 72 -0.50 20.90 1.15
N GLU A 73 0.27 21.78 0.51
CA GLU A 73 1.72 21.64 0.29
C GLU A 73 2.10 20.24 -0.22
N THR A 74 1.33 19.72 -1.17
CA THR A 74 1.49 18.38 -1.72
C THR A 74 1.35 18.40 -3.24
N SER A 75 1.66 17.28 -3.89
CA SER A 75 1.49 17.15 -5.34
C SER A 75 0.09 16.66 -5.70
N VAL A 76 -0.40 17.03 -6.88
CA VAL A 76 -1.62 16.44 -7.45
C VAL A 76 -1.46 14.91 -7.58
N GLY A 77 -0.27 14.43 -7.92
CA GLY A 77 0.05 13.00 -7.98
C GLY A 77 -0.24 12.30 -6.65
N THR A 78 0.18 12.88 -5.54
CA THR A 78 -0.07 12.37 -4.18
C THR A 78 -1.56 12.33 -3.84
N LEU A 79 -2.33 13.36 -4.23
CA LEU A 79 -3.79 13.36 -4.06
C LEU A 79 -4.48 12.30 -4.92
N LEU A 80 -3.93 12.01 -6.10
CA LEU A 80 -4.39 10.96 -7.01
C LEU A 80 -3.90 9.55 -6.62
N GLY A 81 -3.04 9.42 -5.60
CA GLY A 81 -2.42 8.15 -5.23
C GLY A 81 -1.36 7.66 -6.24
N ILE A 82 -0.88 8.56 -7.10
CA ILE A 82 0.25 8.36 -8.02
C ILE A 82 1.52 8.77 -7.27
N ASP A 83 1.82 8.08 -6.17
CA ASP A 83 3.09 8.27 -5.46
C ASP A 83 4.13 7.30 -6.04
N THR A 84 5.30 7.81 -6.41
CA THR A 84 6.47 7.04 -6.89
C THR A 84 7.05 6.06 -5.84
N LYS A 85 6.56 6.11 -4.60
CA LYS A 85 6.99 5.24 -3.49
C LYS A 85 6.69 3.75 -3.73
N THR A 86 5.71 3.43 -4.59
CA THR A 86 5.38 2.03 -4.89
C THR A 86 6.51 1.32 -5.65
N ALA A 87 7.26 2.02 -6.49
CA ALA A 87 8.40 1.43 -7.23
C ALA A 87 9.50 0.94 -6.27
N ASN A 88 9.92 1.80 -5.33
CA ASN A 88 10.98 1.47 -4.37
C ASN A 88 10.57 0.34 -3.40
N GLN A 89 9.29 0.26 -3.02
CA GLN A 89 8.79 -0.81 -2.16
C GLN A 89 8.73 -2.17 -2.88
N LEU A 90 8.37 -2.19 -4.16
CA LEU A 90 8.35 -3.40 -4.98
C LEU A 90 9.77 -3.93 -5.23
N GLU A 91 10.72 -3.04 -5.53
CA GLU A 91 12.13 -3.42 -5.71
C GLU A 91 12.74 -4.01 -4.43
N LEU A 92 12.44 -3.42 -3.26
CA LEU A 92 12.89 -3.94 -1.98
C LEU A 92 12.28 -5.32 -1.67
N GLN A 93 10.99 -5.52 -1.95
CA GLN A 93 10.32 -6.81 -1.77
C GLN A 93 10.90 -7.89 -2.69
N GLN A 94 11.23 -7.55 -3.93
CA GLN A 94 11.85 -8.47 -4.89
C GLN A 94 13.25 -8.90 -4.46
N SER A 95 14.07 -7.95 -4.00
CA SER A 95 15.42 -8.22 -3.49
C SER A 95 15.40 -9.13 -2.23
N LEU A 96 14.45 -8.89 -1.32
CA LEU A 96 14.24 -9.73 -0.14
C LEU A 96 13.80 -11.16 -0.50
N HIS A 97 12.92 -11.31 -1.50
CA HIS A 97 12.45 -12.62 -1.95
C HIS A 97 13.56 -13.47 -2.56
N GLN A 98 14.44 -12.84 -3.35
CA GLN A 98 15.62 -13.49 -3.93
C GLN A 98 16.60 -13.96 -2.86
N THR A 99 16.92 -13.09 -1.90
CA THR A 99 17.82 -13.42 -0.77
C THR A 99 17.29 -14.57 0.07
N ASN A 100 15.99 -14.60 0.35
CA ASN A 100 15.38 -15.67 1.12
C ASN A 100 15.41 -17.00 0.37
N LYS A 101 15.15 -16.99 -0.95
CA LYS A 101 15.25 -18.20 -1.78
C LYS A 101 16.65 -18.80 -1.75
N GLU A 102 17.69 -17.97 -1.85
CA GLU A 102 19.09 -18.39 -1.78
C GLU A 102 19.44 -18.99 -0.41
N LYS A 103 18.97 -18.35 0.68
CA LYS A 103 19.15 -18.88 2.04
C LYS A 103 18.45 -20.22 2.22
N PHE A 104 17.23 -20.40 1.70
CA PHE A 104 16.52 -21.68 1.76
C PHE A 104 17.27 -22.79 1.02
N ALA A 105 17.78 -22.51 -0.18
CA ALA A 105 18.57 -23.47 -0.94
C ALA A 105 19.87 -23.87 -0.21
N LEU A 106 20.55 -22.91 0.41
CA LEU A 106 21.76 -23.17 1.20
C LEU A 106 21.44 -24.03 2.43
N ILE A 107 20.36 -23.71 3.14
CA ILE A 107 19.90 -24.48 4.30
C ILE A 107 19.61 -25.93 3.90
N GLU A 108 18.90 -26.15 2.80
CA GLU A 108 18.59 -27.50 2.30
C GLU A 108 19.87 -28.28 1.97
N LEU A 109 20.84 -27.65 1.31
CA LEU A 109 22.14 -28.26 0.99
C LEU A 109 22.90 -28.67 2.25
N LEU A 110 23.01 -27.78 3.23
CA LEU A 110 23.70 -28.05 4.50
C LEU A 110 23.03 -29.18 5.29
N TYR A 111 21.70 -29.25 5.27
CA TYR A 111 20.97 -30.37 5.89
C TYR A 111 21.30 -31.70 5.23
N LYS A 112 21.36 -31.75 3.89
CA LYS A 112 21.73 -32.97 3.15
C LYS A 112 23.16 -33.42 3.46
N GLU A 113 24.12 -32.50 3.52
CA GLU A 113 25.50 -32.83 3.90
C GLU A 113 25.61 -33.37 5.33
N ARG A 114 24.92 -32.74 6.28
CA ARG A 114 24.88 -33.19 7.68
C ARG A 114 24.27 -34.58 7.83
N LEU A 115 23.25 -34.91 7.04
CA LEU A 115 22.61 -36.22 7.08
C LEU A 115 23.57 -37.30 6.57
N LYS A 116 24.21 -37.04 5.43
CA LYS A 116 25.22 -37.94 4.84
C LYS A 116 26.37 -38.23 5.79
N GLU A 117 26.81 -37.23 6.54
CA GLU A 117 27.89 -37.42 7.52
C GLU A 117 27.43 -38.25 8.72
N LYS A 118 26.18 -38.07 9.18
CA LYS A 118 25.60 -38.92 10.22
C LYS A 118 25.50 -40.37 9.79
N ASP A 119 25.08 -40.63 8.56
CA ASP A 119 24.96 -42.00 8.02
C ASP A 119 26.33 -42.70 8.00
N ARG A 120 27.39 -41.99 7.58
CA ARG A 120 28.77 -42.51 7.62
C ARG A 120 29.23 -42.88 9.02
N ILE A 121 28.92 -42.03 10.01
CA ILE A 121 29.28 -42.30 11.41
C ILE A 121 28.56 -43.54 11.92
N ILE A 122 27.27 -43.69 11.61
CA ILE A 122 26.49 -44.88 11.98
C ILE A 122 27.11 -46.14 11.37
N GLU A 123 27.42 -46.14 10.08
CA GLU A 123 28.08 -47.28 9.42
C GLU A 123 29.42 -47.63 10.11
N GLN A 124 30.20 -46.63 10.50
CA GLN A 124 31.47 -46.85 11.19
C GLN A 124 31.28 -47.43 12.59
N MET A 125 30.26 -46.97 13.33
CA MET A 125 29.91 -47.50 14.64
C MET A 125 29.43 -48.95 14.56
N GLU A 126 28.56 -49.27 13.60
CA GLU A 126 28.06 -50.62 13.36
C GLU A 126 29.20 -51.60 13.02
N ARG A 127 30.12 -51.19 12.15
CA ARG A 127 31.33 -51.97 11.84
C ARG A 127 32.21 -52.21 13.06
N THR A 128 32.27 -51.25 13.98
CA THR A 128 33.09 -51.37 15.20
C THR A 128 32.44 -52.34 16.18
N ILE A 129 31.13 -52.23 16.40
CA ILE A 129 30.36 -53.16 17.25
C ILE A 129 30.48 -54.58 16.71
N SER A 130 30.34 -54.77 15.39
CA SER A 130 30.46 -56.09 14.76
C SER A 130 31.86 -56.71 14.84
N LYS A 131 32.90 -55.93 15.16
CA LYS A 131 34.27 -56.45 15.39
C LYS A 131 34.55 -56.78 16.85
N LEU A 132 33.70 -56.30 17.77
CA LEU A 132 33.85 -56.49 19.22
C LEU A 132 32.95 -57.62 19.76
N LEU A 133 32.00 -58.09 18.95
CA LEU A 133 31.17 -59.29 19.17
C LEU A 133 31.72 -60.46 18.37
#